data_AF-A0A317H4R2-F1
#
_entry.id   AF-A0A317H4R2-F1
#
_cell.length_a   1.000
_cell.length_b   1.000
_cell.length_c   1.000
_cell.angle_alpha   90.00
_cell.angle_beta   90.00
_cell.angle_gamma   90.00
#
_symmetry.space_group_name_H-M   'P 1'
#
loop_
_entity.id
_entity.type
_entity.pdbx_description
1 polymer ?
#
loop_
_entity_poly.entity_id
_entity_poly.type
_entity_poly.pdbx_seq_one_letter_code
_entity_poly.pdbx_strand_id
1 'polypeptide(L)'
;MIFNLANLYGQEDPRWADEKTGNATPADATLKLDGCAVTAIANLHNAAFGTNLTPHDVNQALIANEGFVYDKHGYALLNWINVPKAFPKLYFVFKDGIYDNLRTWMWINVYPKLPVIVQVKLGYNSHFIIFVGNHLMVDSLDGKLKPTSTYPTLQATVRYGRA
;
A
#
# COMPACT_ATOMS: atom_id res chain seq x y z
N MET A 1 7.11 11.95 16.18
CA MET A 1 6.10 12.41 15.21
C MET A 1 5.06 11.32 15.15
N ILE A 2 3.78 11.66 15.33
CA ILE A 2 2.68 10.69 15.28
C ILE A 2 2.07 10.83 13.89
N PHE A 3 2.09 9.76 13.09
CA PHE A 3 1.38 9.75 11.80
C PHE A 3 -0.12 9.92 12.03
N ASN A 4 -0.86 10.43 11.06
CA ASN A 4 -2.31 10.52 11.18
C ASN A 4 -2.94 9.14 10.93
N LEU A 5 -3.31 8.45 12.00
CA LEU A 5 -3.86 7.09 11.96
C LEU A 5 -5.39 7.06 12.16
N ALA A 6 -6.07 8.19 11.95
CA ALA A 6 -7.52 8.28 12.14
C ALA A 6 -8.31 7.62 10.99
N ASN A 7 -7.77 7.67 9.77
CA ASN A 7 -8.44 7.22 8.54
C ASN A 7 -7.68 6.04 7.93
N LEU A 8 -7.80 4.88 8.55
CA LEU A 8 -7.20 3.63 8.08
C LEU A 8 -8.28 2.69 7.56
N TYR A 9 -8.01 2.10 6.40
CA TYR A 9 -8.97 1.26 5.68
C TYR A 9 -8.41 -0.12 5.38
N GLY A 10 -9.30 -1.11 5.37
CA GLY A 10 -9.02 -2.47 4.95
C GLY A 10 -9.56 -2.76 3.56
N GLN A 11 -8.91 -3.63 2.82
CA GLN A 11 -9.35 -4.07 1.49
C GLN A 11 -10.62 -4.93 1.56
N GLU A 12 -10.88 -5.57 2.71
CA GLU A 12 -12.07 -6.41 2.93
C GLU A 12 -13.33 -5.62 3.33
N ASP A 13 -13.25 -4.28 3.41
CA ASP A 13 -14.41 -3.46 3.74
C ASP A 13 -15.52 -3.62 2.68
N PRO A 14 -16.76 -3.97 3.07
CA PRO A 14 -17.85 -4.25 2.13
C PRO A 14 -18.19 -3.10 1.18
N ARG A 15 -17.80 -1.87 1.49
CA ARG A 15 -18.07 -0.71 0.63
C ARG A 15 -17.37 -0.78 -0.72
N TRP A 16 -16.23 -1.47 -0.81
CA TRP A 16 -15.41 -1.58 -2.03
C TRP A 16 -14.83 -2.98 -2.26
N ALA A 17 -15.00 -3.92 -1.32
CA ALA A 17 -14.47 -5.27 -1.39
C ALA A 17 -14.71 -5.97 -2.74
N ASP A 18 -15.90 -5.81 -3.31
CA ASP A 18 -16.31 -6.48 -4.55
C ASP A 18 -15.97 -5.68 -5.83
N GLU A 19 -15.37 -4.50 -5.71
CA GLU A 19 -14.88 -3.73 -6.86
C GLU A 19 -13.69 -4.43 -7.52
N LYS A 20 -13.57 -4.28 -8.84
CA LYS A 20 -12.39 -4.75 -9.58
C LYS A 20 -11.14 -3.99 -9.20
N THR A 21 -10.03 -4.71 -8.99
CA THR A 21 -8.72 -4.08 -8.88
C THR A 21 -8.28 -3.62 -10.27
N GLY A 22 -8.08 -2.31 -10.46
CA GLY A 22 -7.88 -1.75 -11.79
C GLY A 22 -9.02 -2.10 -12.76
N ASN A 23 -8.67 -2.29 -14.03
CA ASN A 23 -9.58 -2.85 -15.05
C ASN A 23 -9.32 -4.35 -15.26
N ALA A 24 -9.00 -5.09 -14.19
CA ALA A 24 -8.69 -6.51 -14.29
C ALA A 24 -9.87 -7.29 -14.88
N THR A 25 -9.56 -8.25 -15.75
CA THR A 25 -10.57 -9.06 -16.44
C THR A 25 -11.11 -10.23 -15.58
N PRO A 26 -10.27 -10.97 -14.82
CA PRO A 26 -10.75 -12.09 -14.00
C PRO A 26 -11.83 -11.69 -13.01
N ALA A 27 -12.84 -12.54 -12.82
CA ALA A 27 -13.99 -12.29 -11.95
C ALA A 27 -13.61 -12.20 -10.46
N ASP A 28 -12.51 -12.83 -10.07
CA ASP A 28 -11.92 -12.87 -8.74
C ASP A 28 -10.88 -11.76 -8.49
N ALA A 29 -10.49 -10.98 -9.50
CA ALA A 29 -9.55 -9.87 -9.34
C ALA A 29 -10.21 -8.63 -8.70
N THR A 30 -10.70 -8.79 -7.47
CA THR A 30 -11.38 -7.75 -6.70
C THR A 30 -10.45 -7.11 -5.67
N LEU A 31 -10.82 -5.94 -5.14
CA LEU A 31 -10.05 -5.29 -4.07
C LEU A 31 -9.94 -6.17 -2.83
N LYS A 32 -10.98 -6.94 -2.51
CA LYS A 32 -10.95 -7.88 -1.39
C LYS A 32 -9.83 -8.92 -1.52
N LEU A 33 -9.59 -9.44 -2.71
CA LEU A 33 -8.64 -10.53 -2.93
C LEU A 33 -7.24 -10.01 -3.33
N ASP A 34 -7.18 -8.96 -4.15
CA ASP A 34 -5.94 -8.47 -4.77
C ASP A 34 -5.61 -6.99 -4.45
N GLY A 35 -6.45 -6.31 -3.67
CA GLY A 35 -6.36 -4.86 -3.44
C GLY A 35 -5.34 -4.41 -2.39
N CYS A 36 -4.53 -5.31 -1.81
CA CYS A 36 -3.62 -4.96 -0.69
C CYS A 36 -2.66 -3.80 -1.00
N ALA A 37 -2.12 -3.73 -2.22
CA ALA A 37 -1.25 -2.64 -2.66
C ALA A 37 -1.99 -1.30 -2.81
N VAL A 38 -3.22 -1.33 -3.35
CA VAL A 38 -4.08 -0.15 -3.50
C VAL A 38 -4.43 0.41 -2.12
N THR A 39 -4.86 -0.46 -1.21
CA THR A 39 -5.17 -0.08 0.18
C THR A 39 -3.94 0.41 0.93
N ALA A 40 -2.75 -0.18 0.70
CA ALA A 40 -1.51 0.29 1.29
C ALA A 40 -1.16 1.73 0.84
N ILE A 41 -1.43 2.10 -0.42
CA ILE A 41 -1.25 3.47 -0.91
C ILE A 41 -2.24 4.42 -0.23
N ALA A 42 -3.51 4.03 -0.10
CA ALA A 42 -4.52 4.85 0.58
C ALA A 42 -4.08 5.16 2.03
N ASN A 43 -3.69 4.12 2.76
CA ASN A 43 -3.22 4.23 4.14
C ASN A 43 -1.91 5.01 4.24
N LEU A 44 -0.97 4.84 3.31
CA LEU A 44 0.27 5.63 3.24
C LEU A 44 -0.07 7.11 3.11
N HIS A 45 -0.94 7.47 2.16
CA HIS A 45 -1.29 8.86 1.91
C HIS A 45 -2.04 9.48 3.11
N ASN A 46 -2.98 8.75 3.70
CA ASN A 46 -3.70 9.20 4.90
C ASN A 46 -2.76 9.41 6.08
N ALA A 47 -1.85 8.46 6.33
CA ALA A 47 -0.85 8.56 7.39
C ALA A 47 0.15 9.70 7.17
N ALA A 48 0.57 9.93 5.92
CA ALA A 48 1.56 10.94 5.56
C ALA A 48 1.01 12.37 5.54
N PHE A 49 -0.26 12.54 5.17
CA PHE A 49 -0.85 13.84 4.85
C PHE A 49 -2.17 14.16 5.57
N GLY A 50 -2.68 13.25 6.40
CA GLY A 50 -3.94 13.44 7.13
C GLY A 50 -5.17 13.49 6.23
N THR A 51 -5.14 12.81 5.08
CA THR A 51 -6.27 12.72 4.15
C THR A 51 -7.27 11.63 4.56
N ASN A 52 -8.31 11.48 3.75
CA ASN A 52 -9.33 10.45 3.88
C ASN A 52 -9.54 9.71 2.54
N LEU A 53 -8.45 9.31 1.89
CA LEU A 53 -8.50 8.53 0.65
C LEU A 53 -8.91 7.10 0.98
N THR A 54 -9.96 6.62 0.34
CA THR A 54 -10.42 5.24 0.43
C THR A 54 -9.72 4.35 -0.60
N PRO A 55 -9.72 3.01 -0.43
CA PRO A 55 -9.24 2.09 -1.47
C PRO A 55 -9.97 2.27 -2.80
N HIS A 56 -11.27 2.60 -2.78
CA HIS A 56 -12.02 2.99 -3.98
C HIS A 56 -11.39 4.20 -4.69
N ASP A 57 -11.21 5.31 -3.97
CA ASP A 57 -10.65 6.54 -4.56
C ASP A 57 -9.28 6.28 -5.17
N VAL A 58 -8.46 5.48 -4.47
CA VAL A 58 -7.12 5.14 -4.95
C VAL A 58 -7.17 4.26 -6.19
N ASN A 59 -8.03 3.26 -6.21
CA ASN A 59 -8.23 2.38 -7.36
C ASN A 59 -8.64 3.19 -8.61
N GLN A 60 -9.64 4.07 -8.48
CA GLN A 60 -10.11 4.91 -9.58
C GLN A 60 -9.05 5.88 -10.07
N ALA A 61 -8.33 6.54 -9.16
CA ALA A 61 -7.27 7.47 -9.53
C ALA A 61 -6.11 6.75 -10.26
N LEU A 62 -5.76 5.54 -9.84
CA LEU A 62 -4.75 4.72 -10.52
C LEU A 62 -5.22 4.25 -11.90
N ILE A 63 -6.49 3.85 -12.06
CA ILE A 63 -7.06 3.51 -13.37
C ILE A 63 -6.91 4.70 -14.33
N ALA A 64 -7.29 5.90 -13.89
CA ALA A 64 -7.24 7.11 -14.71
C ALA A 64 -5.82 7.56 -15.08
N ASN A 65 -4.79 7.09 -14.37
CA ASN A 65 -3.40 7.55 -14.52
C ASN A 65 -2.42 6.43 -14.88
N GLU A 66 -2.91 5.35 -15.49
CA GLU A 66 -2.07 4.21 -15.93
C GLU A 66 -1.26 3.59 -14.78
N GLY A 67 -1.87 3.56 -13.58
CA GLY A 67 -1.28 3.05 -12.35
C GLY A 67 -1.19 1.52 -12.29
N PHE A 68 -1.70 0.81 -13.30
CA PHE A 68 -1.68 -0.65 -13.38
C PHE A 68 -1.05 -1.13 -14.69
N VAL A 69 -0.37 -2.27 -14.61
CA VAL A 69 -0.02 -3.13 -15.75
C VAL A 69 -0.77 -4.44 -15.59
N TYR A 70 -1.10 -5.11 -16.69
CA TYR A 70 -1.88 -6.35 -16.64
C TYR A 70 -1.00 -7.51 -17.07
N ASP A 71 -1.08 -8.62 -16.33
CA ASP A 71 -0.38 -9.84 -16.70
C ASP A 71 -1.09 -10.56 -17.87
N LYS A 72 -0.50 -11.68 -18.32
CA LYS A 72 -1.06 -12.47 -19.43
C LYS A 72 -2.44 -13.08 -19.14
N HIS A 73 -2.87 -13.10 -17.87
CA HIS A 73 -4.15 -13.61 -17.42
C HIS A 73 -5.15 -12.47 -17.14
N GLY A 74 -4.73 -11.21 -17.30
CA GLY A 74 -5.56 -10.03 -17.07
C GLY A 74 -5.66 -9.58 -15.62
N TYR A 75 -4.81 -10.10 -14.71
CA TYR A 75 -4.72 -9.59 -13.34
C TYR A 75 -3.97 -8.25 -13.33
N ALA A 76 -4.45 -7.31 -12.52
CA ALA A 76 -3.83 -6.01 -12.37
C ALA A 76 -2.64 -6.07 -11.39
N LEU A 77 -1.47 -5.69 -11.88
CA LEU A 77 -0.28 -5.45 -11.07
C LEU A 77 -0.04 -3.95 -10.97
N LEU A 78 0.28 -3.48 -9.78
CA LEU A 78 0.51 -2.05 -9.57
C LEU A 78 1.81 -1.59 -10.25
N ASN A 79 1.71 -0.52 -11.03
CA ASN A 79 2.85 0.20 -11.58
C ASN A 79 3.29 1.30 -10.60
N TRP A 80 4.19 0.94 -9.68
CA TRP A 80 4.67 1.82 -8.61
C TRP A 80 5.27 3.15 -9.11
N ILE A 81 5.89 3.16 -10.28
CA ILE A 81 6.50 4.38 -10.86
C ILE A 81 5.42 5.40 -11.28
N ASN A 82 4.21 4.93 -11.64
CA ASN A 82 3.12 5.79 -12.08
C ASN A 82 2.20 6.27 -10.94
N VAL A 83 2.33 5.74 -9.72
CA VAL A 83 1.53 6.18 -8.56
C VAL A 83 1.62 7.70 -8.32
N PRO A 84 2.78 8.38 -8.45
CA PRO A 84 2.88 9.83 -8.37
C PRO A 84 2.02 10.60 -9.37
N LYS A 85 1.66 10.02 -10.53
CA LYS A 85 0.75 10.67 -11.49
C LYS A 85 -0.64 10.85 -10.88
N ALA A 86 -1.12 9.84 -10.14
CA ALA A 86 -2.39 9.88 -9.42
C ALA A 86 -2.30 10.67 -8.10
N PHE A 87 -1.14 10.65 -7.44
CA PHE A 87 -0.92 11.28 -6.14
C PHE A 87 0.34 12.16 -6.15
N PRO A 88 0.28 13.38 -6.72
CA PRO A 88 1.47 14.21 -6.96
C PRO A 88 2.15 14.74 -5.69
N LYS A 89 1.54 14.58 -4.51
CA LYS A 89 2.21 14.84 -3.21
C LYS A 89 3.25 13.77 -2.85
N LEU A 90 3.26 12.66 -3.58
CA LEU A 90 4.26 11.60 -3.46
C LEU A 90 5.17 11.63 -4.69
N TYR A 91 6.46 11.37 -4.51
CA TYR A 91 7.34 10.97 -5.61
C TYR A 91 7.89 9.57 -5.34
N PHE A 92 8.02 8.77 -6.41
CA PHE A 92 8.56 7.42 -6.31
C PHE A 92 10.05 7.47 -6.02
N VAL A 93 10.49 6.81 -4.94
CA VAL A 93 11.92 6.75 -4.59
C VAL A 93 12.49 5.45 -5.10
N PHE A 94 11.97 4.32 -4.62
CA PHE A 94 12.49 3.01 -4.97
C PHE A 94 11.55 1.87 -4.54
N LYS A 95 11.68 0.73 -5.22
CA LYS A 95 11.14 -0.56 -4.77
C LYS A 95 12.32 -1.52 -4.54
N ASP A 96 12.63 -1.78 -3.28
CA ASP A 96 13.70 -2.71 -2.91
C ASP A 96 13.22 -4.15 -3.11
N GLY A 97 14.00 -4.97 -3.82
CA GLY A 97 13.67 -6.38 -4.06
C GLY A 97 13.87 -7.29 -2.83
N ILE A 98 14.51 -6.78 -1.78
CA ILE A 98 14.78 -7.47 -0.51
C ILE A 98 14.53 -6.47 0.61
N TYR A 99 13.89 -6.92 1.69
CA TYR A 99 13.67 -6.11 2.89
C TYR A 99 15.00 -5.76 3.60
N ASP A 100 15.18 -4.47 3.93
CA ASP A 100 16.31 -3.95 4.71
C ASP A 100 15.78 -3.23 5.95
N ASN A 101 16.10 -3.80 7.13
CA ASN A 101 15.60 -3.29 8.40
C ASN A 101 16.16 -1.91 8.75
N LEU A 102 17.47 -1.69 8.57
CA LEU A 102 18.11 -0.43 8.92
C LEU A 102 17.56 0.69 8.04
N ARG A 103 17.45 0.44 6.74
CA ARG A 103 16.93 1.42 5.77
C ARG A 103 15.47 1.77 6.05
N THR A 104 14.64 0.77 6.34
CA THR A 104 13.24 0.96 6.70
C THR A 104 13.11 1.77 7.99
N TRP A 105 13.91 1.43 9.02
CA TRP A 105 13.94 2.16 10.27
C TRP A 105 14.38 3.63 10.08
N MET A 106 15.45 3.88 9.30
CA MET A 106 15.92 5.22 9.00
C MET A 106 14.86 6.05 8.26
N TRP A 107 14.16 5.44 7.30
CA TRP A 107 13.11 6.09 6.52
C TRP A 107 11.97 6.62 7.39
N ILE A 108 11.55 5.79 8.35
CA ILE A 108 10.43 6.08 9.24
C ILE A 108 10.83 7.04 10.36
N ASN A 109 12.02 6.88 10.95
CA ASN A 109 12.39 7.56 12.20
C ASN A 109 13.31 8.77 12.02
N VAL A 110 14.15 8.77 10.98
CA VAL A 110 15.22 9.78 10.80
C VAL A 110 14.88 10.73 9.65
N TYR A 111 14.85 10.23 8.42
CA TYR A 111 14.56 10.99 7.21
C TYR A 111 14.08 10.04 6.12
N PRO A 112 12.99 10.34 5.39
CA PRO A 112 12.19 11.57 5.41
C PRO A 112 11.11 11.63 6.50
N LYS A 113 11.01 10.62 7.37
CA LYS A 113 9.92 10.44 8.36
C LYS A 113 8.57 10.20 7.70
N LEU A 114 8.51 9.19 6.85
CA LEU A 114 7.30 8.74 6.17
C LEU A 114 7.03 7.26 6.47
N PRO A 115 5.76 6.83 6.42
CA PRO A 115 5.46 5.40 6.41
C PRO A 115 6.08 4.71 5.19
N VAL A 116 6.36 3.42 5.32
CA VAL A 116 6.94 2.59 4.25
C VAL A 116 5.96 1.49 3.89
N ILE A 117 5.70 1.28 2.60
CA ILE A 117 4.96 0.11 2.14
C ILE A 117 5.89 -1.10 2.20
N VAL A 118 5.44 -2.18 2.83
CA VAL A 118 6.23 -3.40 3.01
C VAL A 118 5.46 -4.57 2.40
N GLN A 119 6.13 -5.35 1.57
CA GLN A 119 5.64 -6.63 1.09
C GLN A 119 5.99 -7.71 2.09
N VAL A 120 5.00 -8.51 2.49
CA VAL A 120 5.13 -9.60 3.46
C VAL A 120 4.50 -10.88 2.92
N LYS A 121 4.79 -12.01 3.56
CA LYS A 121 4.14 -13.29 3.26
C LYS A 121 2.88 -13.46 4.11
N LEU A 122 1.73 -13.66 3.48
CA LEU A 122 0.47 -14.06 4.10
C LEU A 122 0.07 -15.45 3.59
N GLY A 123 0.32 -16.49 4.40
CA GLY A 123 0.18 -17.88 3.96
C GLY A 123 1.10 -18.17 2.77
N TYR A 124 0.53 -18.54 1.62
CA TYR A 124 1.27 -18.74 0.37
C TYR A 124 1.30 -17.50 -0.54
N ASN A 125 0.60 -16.43 -0.19
CA ASN A 125 0.44 -15.24 -1.02
C ASN A 125 1.34 -14.08 -0.55
N SER A 126 1.59 -13.15 -1.46
CA SER A 126 2.21 -11.86 -1.10
C SER A 126 1.12 -10.91 -0.60
N HIS A 127 1.46 -10.08 0.38
CA HIS A 127 0.57 -9.06 0.95
C HIS A 127 1.31 -7.75 1.15
N PHE A 128 0.64 -6.61 0.97
CA PHE A 128 1.23 -5.29 1.17
C PHE A 128 0.60 -4.59 2.37
N ILE A 129 1.44 -4.07 3.24
CA ILE A 129 1.08 -3.35 4.46
C ILE A 129 1.86 -2.03 4.52
N ILE A 130 1.62 -1.18 5.53
CA ILE A 130 2.51 -0.05 5.81
C ILE A 130 3.12 -0.14 7.21
N PHE A 131 4.42 0.13 7.33
CA PHE A 131 5.07 0.35 8.62
C PHE A 131 4.99 1.82 8.99
N VAL A 132 4.59 2.10 10.24
CA VAL A 132 4.31 3.45 10.76
C VAL A 132 5.14 3.80 12.00
N GLY A 133 6.22 3.04 12.26
CA GLY A 133 7.12 3.28 13.39
C GLY A 133 6.62 2.69 14.70
N ASN A 134 7.40 2.85 15.78
CA ASN A 134 7.10 2.28 17.10
C ASN A 134 6.75 0.78 17.11
N HIS A 135 7.36 0.01 16.19
CA HIS A 135 7.04 -1.41 15.97
C HIS A 135 5.57 -1.68 15.61
N LEU A 136 4.91 -0.71 14.97
CA LEU A 136 3.55 -0.82 14.48
C LEU A 136 3.48 -0.80 12.95
N MET A 137 2.52 -1.54 12.44
CA MET A 137 2.09 -1.55 11.05
C MET A 137 0.59 -1.28 10.95
N VAL A 138 0.14 -0.81 9.80
CA VAL A 138 -1.27 -0.88 9.40
C VAL A 138 -1.40 -2.00 8.40
N ASP A 139 -2.25 -2.96 8.73
CA ASP A 139 -2.56 -4.09 7.86
C ASP A 139 -3.60 -3.66 6.81
N SER A 140 -3.25 -3.78 5.53
CA SER A 140 -4.16 -3.43 4.44
C SER A 140 -5.33 -4.40 4.29
N LEU A 141 -5.30 -5.56 4.95
CA LEU A 141 -6.42 -6.50 4.91
C LEU A 141 -7.64 -5.92 5.63
N ASP A 142 -7.45 -5.49 6.88
CA ASP A 142 -8.53 -5.04 7.78
C ASP A 142 -8.41 -3.58 8.26
N GLY A 143 -7.37 -2.86 7.83
CA GLY A 143 -7.13 -1.46 8.19
C GLY A 143 -6.68 -1.25 9.62
N LYS A 144 -6.31 -2.31 10.36
CA LYS A 144 -6.00 -2.21 11.79
C LYS A 144 -4.52 -2.01 12.05
N LEU A 145 -4.23 -1.33 13.16
CA LEU A 145 -2.90 -1.28 13.72
C LEU A 145 -2.53 -2.62 14.36
N LYS A 146 -1.35 -3.12 14.01
CA LYS A 146 -0.82 -4.39 14.50
C LYS A 146 0.68 -4.27 14.77
N PRO A 147 1.28 -5.15 15.58
CA PRO A 147 2.73 -5.22 15.71
C PRO A 147 3.40 -5.53 14.37
N THR A 148 4.58 -4.98 14.10
CA THR A 148 5.37 -5.32 12.90
C THR A 148 5.81 -6.79 12.86
N SER A 149 5.69 -7.51 13.99
CA SER A 149 5.96 -8.95 14.11
C SER A 149 4.79 -9.85 13.68
N THR A 150 3.61 -9.29 13.35
CA THR A 150 2.45 -10.09 12.89
C THR A 150 2.77 -10.91 11.64
N TYR A 151 3.58 -10.37 10.73
CA TYR A 151 4.08 -11.09 9.57
C TYR A 151 5.60 -11.24 9.67
N PRO A 152 6.12 -12.41 10.10
CA PRO A 152 7.55 -12.57 10.36
C PRO A 152 8.40 -12.56 9.07
N THR A 153 7.80 -12.92 7.93
CA THR A 153 8.50 -12.99 6.65
C THR A 153 8.29 -11.70 5.87
N LEU A 154 9.28 -10.81 5.93
CA LEU A 154 9.35 -9.57 5.17
C LEU A 154 10.10 -9.80 3.85
N GLN A 155 9.57 -9.30 2.75
CA GLN A 155 10.07 -9.63 1.41
C GLN A 155 10.71 -8.43 0.72
N ALA A 156 10.01 -7.31 0.64
CA ALA A 156 10.40 -6.14 -0.13
C ALA A 156 9.83 -4.87 0.49
N THR A 157 10.30 -3.71 0.06
CA THR A 157 9.71 -2.42 0.45
C THR A 157 9.50 -1.53 -0.76
N VAL A 158 8.49 -0.67 -0.69
CA VAL A 158 8.26 0.41 -1.63
C VAL A 158 8.28 1.72 -0.86
N ARG A 159 9.08 2.67 -1.35
CA ARG A 159 9.31 3.95 -0.68
C ARG A 159 8.91 5.09 -1.59
N TYR A 160 8.15 6.01 -1.00
CA TYR A 160 7.79 7.29 -1.58
C TYR A 160 8.29 8.42 -0.68
N GLY A 161 8.71 9.53 -1.29
CA GLY A 161 9.00 10.78 -0.59
C GLY A 161 7.84 11.77 -0.73
N ARG A 162 7.89 12.87 0.05
CA ARG A 162 6.99 14.02 -0.15
C ARG A 162 7.52 14.89 -1.27
N ALA A 163 6.69 15.15 -2.28
CA ALA A 163 6.99 16.11 -3.34
C ALA A 163 6.80 17.55 -2.87
#